data_AF-A0A8T5N1X0-F1
#
_entry.id   AF-A0A8T5N1X0-F1
#
_cell.length_a   1.000
_cell.length_b   1.000
_cell.length_c   1.000
_cell.angle_alpha   90.00
_cell.angle_beta   90.00
_cell.angle_gamma   90.00
#
_symmetry.space_group_name_H-M   'P 1'
#
loop_
_entity.id
_entity.type
_entity.pdbx_description
1 polymer ?
#
loop_
_entity_poly.entity_id
_entity_poly.type
_entity_poly.pdbx_seq_one_letter_code
_entity_poly.pdbx_strand_id
1 'polypeptide(L)'
;MMIRATLIISGDVQGAGYRGIIIRTGRKLGLVGLIENIPDGTVKVVCEGEKERIEDLINSIKIRDEIVDVENIDVKFEDANGEFDGKGFDVKASEKISDLYREMFHGYITSEKYFRVGFKKQDKMLEKQDKMLGKQDETVTA
;
A
#
# COMPACT_ATOMS: atom_id res chain seq x y z
N MET A 1 15.56 -10.52 -19.78
CA MET A 1 14.61 -10.14 -20.87
C MET A 1 13.79 -8.97 -20.37
N MET A 2 13.63 -7.93 -21.18
CA MET A 2 12.75 -6.79 -20.88
C MET A 2 11.31 -7.21 -21.16
N ILE A 3 10.44 -7.07 -20.18
CA ILE A 3 9.03 -7.42 -20.29
C ILE A 3 8.16 -6.31 -19.71
N ARG A 4 6.89 -6.33 -20.09
CA ARG A 4 5.83 -5.53 -19.51
C ARG A 4 4.99 -6.41 -18.59
N ALA A 5 4.59 -5.87 -17.44
CA ALA A 5 3.63 -6.50 -16.56
C ALA A 5 2.47 -5.56 -16.27
N THR A 6 1.25 -6.09 -16.39
CA THR A 6 0.03 -5.47 -15.87
C THR A 6 -0.40 -6.22 -14.61
N LEU A 7 -0.47 -5.52 -13.49
CA LEU A 7 -0.88 -6.04 -12.20
C LEU A 7 -2.22 -5.42 -11.81
N ILE A 8 -3.18 -6.26 -11.43
CA ILE A 8 -4.42 -5.84 -10.79
C ILE A 8 -4.38 -6.35 -9.35
N ILE A 9 -4.40 -5.41 -8.41
CA ILE A 9 -4.20 -5.68 -6.99
C ILE A 9 -5.50 -5.40 -6.24
N SER A 10 -6.00 -6.39 -5.51
CA SER A 10 -7.23 -6.29 -4.71
C SER A 10 -6.97 -6.48 -3.22
N GLY A 11 -7.95 -6.08 -2.40
CA GLY A 11 -7.90 -6.08 -0.94
C GLY A 11 -8.11 -4.66 -0.39
N ASP A 12 -7.65 -4.43 0.84
CA ASP A 12 -7.68 -3.11 1.47
C ASP A 12 -6.41 -2.31 1.11
N VAL A 13 -6.38 -1.88 -0.15
CA VAL A 13 -5.16 -1.35 -0.83
C VAL A 13 -5.26 0.12 -1.23
N GLN A 14 -6.39 0.78 -0.97
CA GLN A 14 -6.58 2.22 -1.22
C GLN A 14 -6.66 3.02 0.09
N GLY A 15 -6.49 4.34 0.00
CA GLY A 15 -6.56 5.22 1.18
C GLY A 15 -5.48 4.98 2.24
N ALA A 16 -4.45 4.19 1.92
CA ALA A 16 -3.44 3.73 2.87
C ALA A 16 -2.00 4.11 2.48
N GLY A 17 -1.82 4.91 1.43
CA GLY A 17 -0.49 5.26 0.88
C GLY A 17 0.18 4.15 0.06
N TYR A 18 -0.52 3.06 -0.24
CA TYR A 18 0.01 1.88 -0.94
C TYR A 18 0.64 2.18 -2.31
N ARG A 19 0.03 3.05 -3.13
CA ARG A 19 0.64 3.52 -4.39
C ARG A 19 2.05 4.10 -4.18
N GLY A 20 2.23 4.86 -3.11
CA GLY A 20 3.54 5.43 -2.75
C GLY A 20 4.56 4.36 -2.37
N ILE A 21 4.12 3.25 -1.75
CA ILE A 21 4.99 2.08 -1.48
C ILE A 21 5.44 1.48 -2.81
N ILE A 22 4.50 1.18 -3.72
CA ILE A 22 4.79 0.58 -5.03
C ILE A 22 5.76 1.46 -5.84
N ILE A 23 5.50 2.78 -5.92
CA ILE A 23 6.36 3.73 -6.64
C ILE A 23 7.79 3.72 -6.08
N ARG A 24 7.94 3.78 -4.75
CA ARG A 24 9.27 3.77 -4.11
C ARG A 24 9.99 2.44 -4.38
N THR A 25 9.31 1.32 -4.26
CA THR A 25 9.89 -0.02 -4.50
C THR A 25 10.28 -0.19 -5.96
N GLY A 26 9.38 0.15 -6.89
CA GLY A 26 9.65 0.07 -8.33
C GLY A 26 10.83 0.93 -8.76
N ARG A 27 10.94 2.17 -8.24
CA ARG A 27 12.10 3.04 -8.48
C ARG A 27 13.41 2.45 -7.95
N LYS A 28 13.40 1.84 -6.76
CA LYS A 28 14.59 1.16 -6.20
C LYS A 28 15.05 -0.01 -7.06
N LEU A 29 14.12 -0.71 -7.70
CA LEU A 29 14.38 -1.82 -8.61
C LEU A 29 14.72 -1.34 -10.04
N GLY A 30 14.72 -0.02 -10.31
CA GLY A 30 14.96 0.53 -11.64
C GLY A 30 13.87 0.18 -12.65
N LEU A 31 12.65 -0.06 -12.18
CA LEU A 31 11.47 -0.27 -13.02
C LEU A 31 10.82 1.05 -13.38
N VAL A 32 10.13 1.06 -14.51
CA VAL A 32 9.36 2.20 -15.02
C VAL A 32 7.91 1.81 -15.22
N GLY A 33 6.98 2.76 -15.14
CA GLY A 33 5.57 2.39 -15.26
C GLY A 33 4.56 3.46 -14.92
N LEU A 34 3.32 3.01 -14.80
CA LEU A 34 2.16 3.79 -14.41
C LEU A 34 1.41 3.08 -13.28
N ILE A 35 0.88 3.86 -12.36
CA ILE A 35 0.00 3.35 -11.29
C ILE A 35 -1.30 4.15 -11.21
N GLU A 36 -2.42 3.45 -11.01
CA GLU A 36 -3.75 4.02 -10.99
C GLU A 36 -4.61 3.34 -9.90
N ASN A 37 -5.35 4.14 -9.13
CA ASN A 37 -6.44 3.61 -8.30
C ASN A 37 -7.69 3.48 -9.19
N ILE A 38 -8.27 2.30 -9.22
CA ILE A 38 -9.49 2.04 -9.97
C ILE A 38 -10.71 2.29 -9.04
N PRO A 39 -11.82 2.87 -9.53
CA PRO A 39 -12.99 3.16 -8.71
C PRO A 39 -13.62 1.95 -8.01
N ASP A 40 -13.36 0.73 -8.51
CA ASP A 40 -13.82 -0.53 -7.90
C ASP A 40 -13.06 -0.91 -6.62
N GLY A 41 -12.06 -0.12 -6.22
CA GLY A 41 -11.23 -0.37 -5.04
C GLY A 41 -9.90 -1.05 -5.35
N THR A 42 -9.67 -1.52 -6.57
CA THR A 42 -8.40 -2.15 -6.96
C THR A 42 -7.31 -1.12 -7.30
N VAL A 43 -6.06 -1.56 -7.31
CA VAL A 43 -4.93 -0.77 -7.81
C VAL A 43 -4.37 -1.45 -9.06
N LYS A 44 -4.30 -0.69 -10.15
CA LYS A 44 -3.66 -1.13 -11.39
C LYS A 44 -2.23 -0.60 -11.46
N VAL A 45 -1.30 -1.49 -11.73
CA VAL A 45 0.10 -1.15 -12.00
C VAL A 45 0.44 -1.68 -13.38
N VAL A 46 1.04 -0.83 -14.21
CA VAL A 46 1.65 -1.25 -15.48
C VAL A 46 3.12 -0.89 -15.38
N CYS A 47 4.02 -1.85 -15.54
CA CYS A 47 5.45 -1.57 -15.47
C CYS A 47 6.25 -2.33 -16.50
N GLU A 48 7.42 -1.80 -16.84
CA GLU A 48 8.40 -2.41 -17.72
C GLU A 48 9.76 -2.50 -17.04
N GLY A 49 10.48 -3.58 -17.35
CA GLY A 49 11.80 -3.83 -16.80
C GLY A 49 12.27 -5.26 -17.01
N GLU A 50 13.41 -5.58 -16.39
CA GLU A 50 13.88 -6.96 -16.29
C GLU A 50 12.88 -7.81 -15.51
N LYS A 51 12.51 -8.98 -16.06
CA LYS A 51 11.54 -9.91 -15.46
C LYS A 51 11.79 -10.15 -13.96
N GLU A 52 13.03 -10.45 -13.59
CA GLU A 52 13.44 -10.74 -12.21
C GLU A 52 13.10 -9.57 -11.27
N ARG A 53 13.32 -8.33 -11.72
CA ARG A 53 13.00 -7.13 -10.94
C ARG A 53 11.50 -6.90 -10.80
N ILE A 54 10.72 -7.26 -11.82
CA ILE A 54 9.26 -7.21 -11.72
C ILE A 54 8.74 -8.26 -10.73
N GLU A 55 9.34 -9.45 -10.72
CA GLU A 55 9.01 -10.49 -9.73
C GLU A 55 9.39 -10.04 -8.31
N ASP A 56 10.53 -9.38 -8.13
CA ASP A 56 10.92 -8.75 -6.86
C ASP A 56 9.93 -7.67 -6.42
N LEU A 57 9.43 -6.85 -7.37
CA LEU A 57 8.39 -5.87 -7.08
C LEU A 57 7.11 -6.58 -6.59
N ILE A 58 6.63 -7.59 -7.32
CA ILE A 58 5.42 -8.36 -6.97
C ILE A 58 5.54 -8.94 -5.57
N ASN A 59 6.70 -9.51 -5.22
CA ASN A 59 6.91 -10.08 -3.90
C ASN A 59 6.99 -9.01 -2.79
N SER A 60 7.62 -7.87 -3.08
CA SER A 60 7.78 -6.78 -2.12
C SER A 60 6.47 -6.05 -1.80
N ILE A 61 5.48 -6.11 -2.69
CA ILE A 61 4.20 -5.42 -2.52
C ILE A 61 3.09 -6.32 -1.97
N LYS A 62 3.35 -7.61 -1.71
CA LYS A 62 2.43 -8.53 -1.00
C LYS A 62 2.39 -8.22 0.50
N ILE A 63 1.77 -7.10 0.85
CA ILE A 63 1.68 -6.61 2.23
C ILE A 63 0.46 -7.21 2.93
N ARG A 64 0.63 -7.66 4.17
CA ARG A 64 -0.43 -8.18 5.04
C ARG A 64 -0.30 -7.51 6.41
N ASP A 65 -0.93 -6.36 6.59
CA ASP A 65 -0.96 -5.64 7.86
C ASP A 65 -2.29 -4.90 8.09
N GLU A 66 -2.43 -4.20 9.22
CA GLU A 66 -3.67 -3.51 9.60
C GLU A 66 -3.97 -2.25 8.76
N ILE A 67 -3.01 -1.77 7.98
CA ILE A 67 -3.07 -0.54 7.18
C ILE A 67 -3.16 -0.85 5.69
N VAL A 68 -2.48 -1.89 5.22
CA VAL A 68 -2.57 -2.40 3.86
C VAL A 68 -2.69 -3.91 3.92
N ASP A 69 -3.75 -4.44 3.32
CA ASP A 69 -3.96 -5.88 3.21
C ASP A 69 -4.18 -6.25 1.74
N VAL A 70 -3.17 -6.85 1.13
CA VAL A 70 -3.21 -7.29 -0.27
C VAL A 70 -3.74 -8.71 -0.33
N GLU A 71 -4.99 -8.85 -0.78
CA GLU A 71 -5.66 -10.13 -0.87
C GLU A 71 -5.20 -10.94 -2.09
N ASN A 72 -5.15 -10.31 -3.26
CA ASN A 72 -4.75 -10.94 -4.50
C ASN A 72 -3.95 -9.98 -5.41
N ILE A 73 -3.08 -10.55 -6.24
CA ILE A 73 -2.36 -9.86 -7.30
C ILE A 73 -2.49 -10.69 -8.59
N ASP A 74 -3.34 -10.23 -9.51
CA ASP A 74 -3.44 -10.81 -10.84
C ASP A 74 -2.38 -10.19 -11.74
N VAL A 75 -1.53 -11.02 -12.36
CA VAL A 75 -0.39 -10.57 -13.17
C VAL A 75 -0.53 -11.07 -14.60
N LYS A 76 -0.39 -10.16 -15.55
CA LYS A 76 -0.27 -10.47 -16.98
C LYS A 76 1.09 -9.97 -17.48
N PHE A 77 1.89 -10.87 -18.03
CA PHE A 77 3.16 -10.54 -18.68
C PHE A 77 2.99 -10.42 -20.19
N GLU A 78 3.67 -9.43 -20.77
CA GLU A 78 3.66 -9.11 -22.20
C GLU A 78 5.07 -8.66 -22.63
N ASP A 79 5.33 -8.57 -23.92
CA ASP A 79 6.57 -7.98 -24.42
C ASP A 79 6.62 -6.48 -24.10
N ALA A 80 7.79 -5.99 -23.70
CA ALA A 80 7.99 -4.57 -23.46
C ALA A 80 7.81 -3.78 -24.77
N ASN A 81 7.03 -2.70 -24.73
CA ASN A 81 6.77 -1.86 -25.89
C ASN A 81 7.47 -0.49 -25.81
N GLY A 82 8.17 -0.20 -24.70
CA GLY A 82 8.91 1.04 -24.52
C GLY A 82 8.01 2.25 -24.30
N GLU A 83 6.80 2.05 -23.76
CA GLU A 83 5.82 3.12 -23.51
C GLU A 83 6.30 4.15 -22.49
N PHE A 84 7.22 3.76 -21.59
CA PHE A 84 7.73 4.62 -20.53
C PHE A 84 9.11 5.18 -20.89
N ASP A 85 9.29 6.49 -20.76
CA ASP A 85 10.48 7.24 -21.20
C ASP A 85 11.74 7.06 -20.32
N GLY A 86 11.75 6.02 -19.47
CA GLY A 86 12.83 5.77 -18.52
C GLY A 86 12.68 6.49 -17.17
N LYS A 87 11.69 7.37 -16.98
CA LYS A 87 11.56 8.20 -15.77
C LYS A 87 10.69 7.57 -14.67
N GLY A 88 11.02 6.36 -14.25
CA GLY A 88 10.38 5.72 -13.09
C GLY A 88 8.87 5.54 -13.25
N PHE A 89 8.13 5.69 -12.15
CA PHE A 89 6.67 5.52 -12.12
C PHE A 89 5.92 6.86 -12.16
N ASP A 90 4.97 6.95 -13.07
CA ASP A 90 3.93 7.98 -13.15
C ASP A 90 2.66 7.55 -12.40
N VAL A 91 1.91 8.53 -11.91
CA VAL A 91 0.62 8.30 -11.26
C VAL A 91 -0.48 8.82 -12.17
N LYS A 92 -1.36 7.95 -12.66
CA LYS A 92 -2.55 8.40 -13.36
C LYS A 92 -3.57 8.90 -12.36
N ALA A 93 -3.87 10.20 -12.39
CA ALA A 93 -5.03 10.74 -11.69
C ALA A 93 -6.28 10.40 -12.51
N SER A 94 -7.33 9.85 -11.88
CA SER A 94 -8.64 9.80 -12.54
C SER A 94 -9.13 11.23 -12.75
N GLU A 95 -9.74 11.54 -13.88
CA GLU A 95 -10.14 12.93 -14.17
C GLU A 95 -11.25 13.43 -13.21
N LYS A 96 -11.23 14.74 -12.92
CA LYS A 96 -12.28 15.57 -12.25
C LYS A 96 -12.29 15.76 -10.71
N ILE A 97 -11.15 15.70 -10.01
CA ILE A 97 -11.04 16.31 -8.67
C ILE A 97 -9.71 17.08 -8.65
N SER A 98 -9.72 18.35 -8.21
CA SER A 98 -8.48 19.14 -8.16
C SER A 98 -7.43 18.43 -7.31
N ASP A 99 -6.18 18.48 -7.74
CA ASP A 99 -5.08 17.76 -7.11
C ASP A 99 -4.97 18.07 -5.61
N LEU A 100 -5.32 19.29 -5.20
CA LEU A 100 -5.39 19.72 -3.80
C LEU A 100 -6.44 18.95 -3.00
N TYR A 101 -7.68 18.82 -3.51
CA TYR A 101 -8.71 18.03 -2.83
C TYR A 101 -8.31 16.55 -2.75
N ARG A 102 -7.66 16.01 -3.80
CA ARG A 102 -7.13 14.63 -3.77
C ARG A 102 -6.10 14.44 -2.67
N GLU A 103 -5.11 15.32 -2.58
CA GLU A 103 -4.07 15.25 -1.54
C GLU A 103 -4.66 15.42 -0.14
N MET A 104 -5.59 16.35 0.04
CA MET A 104 -6.26 16.58 1.32
C MET A 104 -7.13 15.39 1.74
N PHE A 105 -7.97 14.86 0.84
CA PHE A 105 -8.82 13.70 1.14
C PHE A 105 -7.98 12.44 1.33
N HIS A 106 -6.96 12.19 0.51
CA HIS A 106 -6.05 11.05 0.71
C HIS A 106 -5.28 11.18 2.02
N GLY A 107 -4.76 12.37 2.34
CA GLY A 107 -4.07 12.64 3.60
C GLY A 107 -5.00 12.40 4.79
N TYR A 108 -6.24 12.87 4.71
CA TYR A 108 -7.24 12.66 5.75
C TYR A 108 -7.61 11.17 5.94
N ILE A 109 -7.95 10.47 4.86
CA ILE A 109 -8.33 9.04 4.89
C ILE A 109 -7.15 8.20 5.41
N THR A 110 -5.94 8.48 4.93
CA THR A 110 -4.74 7.79 5.41
C THR A 110 -4.55 8.08 6.90
N SER A 111 -4.62 9.35 7.32
CA SER A 111 -4.46 9.71 8.72
C SER A 111 -5.50 9.04 9.62
N GLU A 112 -6.78 9.01 9.21
CA GLU A 112 -7.85 8.34 9.95
C GLU A 112 -7.57 6.84 10.12
N LYS A 113 -7.10 6.16 9.07
CA LYS A 113 -6.71 4.74 9.15
C LYS A 113 -5.58 4.51 10.15
N TYR A 114 -4.55 5.37 10.14
CA TYR A 114 -3.43 5.29 11.07
C TYR A 114 -3.86 5.62 12.51
N PHE A 115 -4.70 6.63 12.71
CA PHE A 115 -5.27 6.96 14.03
C PHE A 115 -6.07 5.80 14.60
N ARG A 116 -6.90 5.14 13.78
CA ARG A 116 -7.67 3.96 14.19
C ARG A 116 -6.77 2.85 14.73
N VAL A 117 -5.67 2.55 14.04
CA VAL A 117 -4.66 1.57 14.49
C VAL A 117 -3.99 2.02 15.79
N GLY A 118 -3.64 3.31 15.88
CA GLY A 118 -3.07 3.91 17.09
C GLY A 118 -3.97 3.76 18.31
N PHE A 119 -5.26 4.13 18.20
CA PHE A 119 -6.24 4.00 19.28
C PHE A 119 -6.44 2.54 19.70
N LYS A 120 -6.57 1.60 18.75
CA LYS A 120 -6.65 0.16 19.07
C LYS A 120 -5.46 -0.34 19.89
N LYS A 121 -4.25 0.17 19.62
CA LYS A 121 -3.06 -0.19 20.40
C LYS A 121 -3.07 0.43 21.80
N GLN A 122 -3.59 1.64 21.95
CA GLN A 122 -3.80 2.28 23.25
C GLN A 122 -4.83 1.51 24.09
N ASP A 123 -5.95 1.12 23.51
CA ASP A 123 -6.97 0.32 24.22
C ASP A 123 -6.39 -0.99 24.76
N LYS A 124 -5.64 -1.73 23.92
CA LYS A 124 -4.92 -2.95 24.34
C LYS A 124 -3.88 -2.70 25.43
N MET A 125 -3.29 -1.50 25.49
CA MET A 125 -2.33 -1.13 26.54
C MET A 125 -3.06 -0.85 27.85
N LEU A 126 -4.19 -0.14 27.81
CA LEU A 126 -5.03 0.14 28.98
C LEU A 126 -5.55 -1.17 29.60
N GLU A 127 -6.06 -2.10 28.78
CA GLU A 127 -6.49 -3.43 29.27
C GLU A 127 -5.37 -4.21 29.99
N LYS A 128 -4.12 -4.05 29.54
CA LYS A 128 -2.97 -4.67 30.20
C LYS A 128 -2.61 -3.97 31.51
N GLN A 129 -2.75 -2.65 31.58
CA GLN A 129 -2.54 -1.89 32.81
C GLN A 129 -3.59 -2.24 33.86
N ASP A 130 -4.87 -2.33 33.50
CA ASP A 130 -5.94 -2.76 34.40
C ASP A 130 -5.66 -4.16 34.99
N LYS A 131 -5.21 -5.10 34.14
CA LYS A 131 -4.80 -6.44 34.59
C LYS A 131 -3.58 -6.43 35.53
N MET A 132 -2.63 -5.51 35.33
CA MET A 132 -1.48 -5.39 36.23
C MET A 132 -1.88 -4.78 37.57
N LEU A 133 -2.72 -3.74 37.56
CA LEU A 133 -3.26 -3.13 38.77
C LEU A 133 -4.03 -4.15 39.61
N GLY A 134 -4.91 -4.95 38.99
CA GLY A 134 -5.62 -6.02 39.71
C GLY A 134 -4.69 -7.04 40.37
N LYS A 135 -3.60 -7.43 39.72
CA LYS A 135 -2.59 -8.33 40.32
C LYS A 135 -1.81 -7.68 41.45
N GLN A 136 -1.56 -6.37 41.38
CA GLN A 136 -0.92 -5.61 42.45
C GLN A 136 -1.84 -5.54 43.67
N ASP A 137 -3.13 -5.28 43.47
CA ASP A 137 -4.12 -5.27 44.54
C ASP A 137 -4.17 -6.63 45.28
N GLU A 138 -4.16 -7.74 44.53
CA GLU A 138 -4.10 -9.11 45.08
C GLU A 138 -2.81 -9.38 45.88
N THR A 139 -1.66 -8.84 45.46
CA THR A 139 -0.37 -9.07 46.16
C THR A 139 -0.18 -8.19 47.39
N VAL A 140 -0.85 -7.04 47.46
CA VAL A 140 -0.82 -6.15 48.63
C VAL A 140 -1.80 -6.59 49.72
N THR A 141 -2.81 -7.40 49.37
CA THR A 141 -3.82 -7.93 50.31
C THR A 141 -3.53 -9.34 50.83
N ALA A 142 -2.48 -10.02 50.33
CA ALA A 142 -2.01 -11.33 50.78
C ALA A 142 -0.86 -11.23 51.80
#